data_AF-A0A7S3RKH0-F1
#
_entry.id   AF-A0A7S3RKH0-F1
#
_cell.length_a   1.000
_cell.length_b   1.000
_cell.length_c   1.000
_cell.angle_alpha   90.00
_cell.angle_beta   90.00
_cell.angle_gamma   90.00
#
_symmetry.space_group_name_H-M   'P 1'
#
loop_
_entity.id
_entity.type
_entity.pdbx_description
1 polymer ?
#
loop_
_entity_poly.entity_id
_entity_poly.type
_entity_poly.pdbx_seq_one_letter_code
_entity_poly.pdbx_strand_id
1 'polypeptide(L)'
;GTGGEELAAAGAIDLRGRALQDVSLLRACPTLRHAVLSGNILSRLEPPGLLGCTRLVKLDLSHNALRVLPGRSEWAALANLRVLYLHSNQLASLKACQALAALPAIERLTLFDNPLCSHPAYRHFLVNTIALRCLDERIVADDEIIEGVSFGPESRFWRGSPRLHFPVMEEPQVQSEELVAVFERALIAELASLAGSHARSSPVLTVQGHVRRRAAIAL
;
A
#
# COMPACT_ATOMS: atom_id res chain seq x y z
N GLY A 1 10.37 -33.59 -3.49
CA GLY A 1 11.49 -32.84 -4.09
C GLY A 1 11.10 -32.03 -5.30
N THR A 2 9.85 -31.56 -5.44
CA THR A 2 9.36 -30.80 -6.60
C THR A 2 8.71 -29.47 -6.21
N GLY A 3 8.10 -29.37 -5.02
CA GLY A 3 7.42 -28.15 -4.58
C GLY A 3 8.33 -26.93 -4.31
N GLY A 4 9.64 -27.14 -4.11
CA GLY A 4 10.59 -26.05 -3.89
C GLY A 4 10.93 -25.28 -5.18
N GLU A 5 11.03 -25.97 -6.31
CA GLU A 5 11.29 -25.35 -7.63
C GLU A 5 10.05 -24.64 -8.17
N GLU A 6 8.87 -25.20 -7.91
CA GLU A 6 7.58 -24.62 -8.30
C GLU A 6 7.30 -23.31 -7.55
N LEU A 7 7.60 -23.25 -6.24
CA LEU A 7 7.58 -21.99 -5.49
C LEU A 7 8.64 -21.00 -5.99
N ALA A 8 9.84 -21.47 -6.36
CA ALA A 8 10.91 -20.59 -6.80
C ALA A 8 10.63 -19.87 -8.12
N ALA A 9 9.82 -20.48 -9.00
CA ALA A 9 9.37 -19.89 -10.24
C ALA A 9 8.11 -19.02 -10.10
N ALA A 10 7.41 -19.07 -8.95
CA ALA A 10 6.11 -18.45 -8.77
C ALA A 10 6.17 -16.91 -8.90
N GLY A 11 5.51 -16.37 -9.92
CA GLY A 11 5.34 -14.91 -10.09
C GLY A 11 4.27 -14.32 -9.16
N ALA A 12 3.40 -15.16 -8.60
CA ALA A 12 2.37 -14.79 -7.66
C ALA A 12 2.07 -15.94 -6.69
N ILE A 13 1.72 -15.60 -5.46
CA ILE A 13 1.24 -16.56 -4.46
C ILE A 13 0.00 -16.02 -3.74
N ASP A 14 -0.90 -16.92 -3.39
CA ASP A 14 -2.00 -16.67 -2.46
C ASP A 14 -1.95 -17.71 -1.33
N LEU A 15 -1.61 -17.24 -0.13
CA LEU A 15 -1.53 -18.02 1.09
C LEU A 15 -2.43 -17.42 2.18
N ARG A 16 -3.59 -16.88 1.78
CA ARG A 16 -4.58 -16.33 2.71
C ARG A 16 -5.10 -17.39 3.67
N GLY A 17 -5.24 -17.03 4.95
CA GLY A 17 -5.95 -17.87 5.92
C GLY A 17 -5.23 -19.17 6.28
N ARG A 18 -3.91 -19.26 6.06
CA ARG A 18 -3.13 -20.50 6.28
C ARG A 18 -2.45 -20.56 7.65
N ALA A 19 -2.85 -19.69 8.57
CA ALA A 19 -2.29 -19.59 9.92
C ALA A 19 -0.74 -19.52 9.94
N LEU A 20 -0.15 -18.85 8.94
CA LEU A 20 1.30 -18.67 8.85
C LEU A 20 1.79 -17.79 9.99
N GLN A 21 2.91 -18.17 10.59
CA GLN A 21 3.59 -17.41 11.65
C GLN A 21 4.82 -16.64 11.15
N ASP A 22 5.40 -17.08 10.04
CA ASP A 22 6.54 -16.44 9.39
C ASP A 22 6.43 -16.47 7.85
N VAL A 23 7.30 -15.71 7.20
CA VAL A 23 7.35 -15.54 5.74
C VAL A 23 8.66 -16.07 5.14
N SER A 24 9.38 -16.95 5.85
CA SER A 24 10.70 -17.44 5.43
C SER A 24 10.65 -18.20 4.11
N LEU A 25 9.50 -18.80 3.80
CA LEU A 25 9.24 -19.50 2.53
C LEU A 25 9.41 -18.57 1.30
N LEU A 26 9.18 -17.27 1.46
CA LEU A 26 9.30 -16.30 0.36
C LEU A 26 10.74 -16.12 -0.11
N ARG A 27 11.72 -16.43 0.74
CA ARG A 27 13.14 -16.37 0.37
C ARG A 27 13.46 -17.23 -0.85
N ALA A 28 12.72 -18.30 -1.07
CA ALA A 28 12.88 -19.19 -2.21
C ALA A 28 12.30 -18.61 -3.52
N CYS A 29 11.55 -17.50 -3.48
CA CYS A 29 10.74 -16.99 -4.59
C CYS A 29 11.29 -15.65 -5.13
N PRO A 30 12.44 -15.62 -5.85
CA PRO A 30 13.05 -14.38 -6.33
C PRO A 30 12.28 -13.71 -7.47
N THR A 31 11.44 -14.46 -8.19
CA THR A 31 10.61 -13.95 -9.28
C THR A 31 9.28 -13.38 -8.82
N LEU A 32 8.98 -13.47 -7.52
CA LEU A 32 7.68 -13.13 -6.95
C LEU A 32 7.34 -11.64 -7.15
N ARG A 33 6.21 -11.38 -7.79
CA ARG A 33 5.68 -10.02 -8.02
C ARG A 33 4.45 -9.72 -7.15
N HIS A 34 3.68 -10.75 -6.80
CA HIS A 34 2.44 -10.62 -6.03
C HIS A 34 2.42 -11.61 -4.87
N ALA A 35 2.16 -11.13 -3.65
CA ALA A 35 2.00 -11.98 -2.49
C ALA A 35 0.76 -11.59 -1.69
N VAL A 36 -0.17 -12.54 -1.55
CA VAL A 36 -1.33 -12.42 -0.67
C VAL A 36 -1.10 -13.28 0.56
N LEU A 37 -0.85 -12.63 1.69
CA LEU A 37 -0.61 -13.24 3.00
C LEU A 37 -1.64 -12.79 4.04
N SER A 38 -2.78 -12.27 3.59
CA SER A 38 -3.84 -11.75 4.44
C SER A 38 -4.45 -12.84 5.34
N GLY A 39 -4.94 -12.50 6.53
CA GLY A 39 -5.67 -13.46 7.36
C GLY A 39 -4.77 -14.56 7.96
N ASN A 40 -3.49 -14.28 8.15
CA ASN A 40 -2.56 -15.18 8.83
C ASN A 40 -2.33 -14.72 10.29
N ILE A 41 -1.39 -15.33 10.99
CA ILE A 41 -1.05 -14.99 12.39
C ILE A 41 0.36 -14.42 12.50
N LEU A 42 0.80 -13.68 11.47
CA LEU A 42 2.10 -13.04 11.43
C LEU A 42 2.16 -11.95 12.52
N SER A 43 3.09 -12.09 13.46
CA SER A 43 3.30 -11.10 14.53
C SER A 43 4.45 -10.13 14.23
N ARG A 44 5.37 -10.56 13.36
CA ARG A 44 6.55 -9.81 12.90
C ARG A 44 6.83 -10.18 11.45
N LEU A 45 7.45 -9.27 10.72
CA LEU A 45 8.05 -9.56 9.42
C LEU A 45 9.55 -9.69 9.60
N GLU A 46 10.04 -10.92 9.52
CA GLU A 46 11.47 -11.17 9.59
C GLU A 46 12.15 -10.73 8.28
N PRO A 47 13.13 -9.81 8.35
CA PRO A 47 13.89 -9.29 7.20
C PRO A 47 14.30 -10.34 6.14
N PRO A 48 14.87 -11.51 6.52
CA PRO A 48 15.44 -12.44 5.54
C PRO A 48 14.40 -13.03 4.58
N GLY A 49 13.13 -13.08 4.98
CA GLY A 49 12.05 -13.61 4.15
C GLY A 49 11.68 -12.70 2.99
N LEU A 50 11.69 -11.37 3.20
CA LEU A 50 11.32 -10.39 2.18
C LEU A 50 12.51 -9.93 1.31
N LEU A 51 13.74 -10.00 1.83
CA LEU A 51 14.95 -9.58 1.11
C LEU A 51 15.18 -10.34 -0.21
N GLY A 52 14.65 -11.56 -0.34
CA GLY A 52 14.72 -12.35 -1.57
C GLY A 52 13.78 -11.89 -2.69
N CYS A 53 12.73 -11.12 -2.36
CA CYS A 53 11.63 -10.79 -3.28
C CYS A 53 11.75 -9.37 -3.85
N THR A 54 12.89 -9.03 -4.44
CA THR A 54 13.17 -7.67 -4.96
C THR A 54 12.25 -7.25 -6.11
N ARG A 55 11.58 -8.21 -6.76
CA ARG A 55 10.59 -7.99 -7.83
C ARG A 55 9.16 -7.79 -7.33
N LEU A 56 8.93 -7.83 -6.02
CA LEU A 56 7.60 -7.72 -5.44
C LEU A 56 7.01 -6.34 -5.75
N VAL A 57 5.80 -6.32 -6.29
CA VAL A 57 5.07 -5.10 -6.68
C VAL A 57 3.86 -4.87 -5.79
N LYS A 58 3.22 -5.96 -5.32
CA LYS A 58 2.08 -5.91 -4.41
C LYS A 58 2.23 -6.94 -3.29
N LEU A 59 2.06 -6.46 -2.06
CA LEU A 59 2.12 -7.27 -0.84
C LEU A 59 0.89 -7.00 0.04
N ASP A 60 0.10 -8.04 0.27
CA ASP A 60 -1.04 -7.99 1.17
C ASP A 60 -0.72 -8.73 2.47
N LEU A 61 -0.61 -7.97 3.56
CA LEU A 61 -0.38 -8.44 4.93
C LEU A 61 -1.54 -8.04 5.84
N SER A 62 -2.70 -7.71 5.28
CA SER A 62 -3.87 -7.32 6.04
C SER A 62 -4.36 -8.44 6.95
N HIS A 63 -5.14 -8.11 7.99
CA HIS A 63 -5.74 -9.11 8.88
C HIS A 63 -4.69 -10.08 9.48
N ASN A 64 -3.58 -9.52 9.97
CA ASN A 64 -2.54 -10.25 10.68
C ASN A 64 -2.39 -9.68 12.11
N ALA A 65 -1.37 -10.11 12.84
CA ALA A 65 -1.07 -9.65 14.19
C ALA A 65 0.20 -8.80 14.27
N LEU A 66 0.59 -8.13 13.17
CA LEU A 66 1.88 -7.45 13.06
C LEU A 66 1.98 -6.31 14.07
N ARG A 67 3.02 -6.36 14.91
CA ARG A 67 3.34 -5.30 15.89
C ARG A 67 4.58 -4.51 15.49
N VAL A 68 5.47 -5.12 14.71
CA VAL A 68 6.77 -4.59 14.34
C VAL A 68 6.97 -4.78 12.84
N LEU A 69 7.36 -3.69 12.17
CA LEU A 69 7.75 -3.69 10.77
C LEU A 69 9.29 -3.79 10.64
N PRO A 70 9.80 -4.27 9.50
CA PRO A 70 11.23 -4.24 9.16
C PRO A 70 11.83 -2.83 9.19
N GLY A 71 13.17 -2.78 9.25
CA GLY A 71 13.93 -1.55 9.22
C GLY A 71 14.02 -0.92 7.82
N ARG A 72 14.68 0.25 7.75
CA ARG A 72 14.82 1.02 6.49
C ARG A 72 15.57 0.23 5.41
N SER A 73 16.64 -0.49 5.77
CA SER A 73 17.46 -1.26 4.84
C SER A 73 16.66 -2.34 4.12
N GLU A 74 15.77 -3.00 4.85
CA GLU A 74 14.92 -4.07 4.36
C GLU A 74 13.87 -3.54 3.40
N TRP A 75 13.22 -2.44 3.76
CA TRP A 75 12.24 -1.80 2.90
C TRP A 75 12.88 -1.24 1.62
N ALA A 76 14.10 -0.71 1.70
CA ALA A 76 14.85 -0.23 0.54
C ALA A 76 15.14 -1.35 -0.48
N ALA A 77 15.24 -2.60 -0.05
CA ALA A 77 15.45 -3.74 -0.94
C ALA A 77 14.23 -4.07 -1.81
N LEU A 78 13.02 -3.69 -1.38
CA LEU A 78 11.76 -3.89 -2.12
C LEU A 78 11.54 -2.75 -3.12
N ALA A 79 12.49 -2.58 -4.04
CA ALA A 79 12.56 -1.43 -4.94
C ALA A 79 11.36 -1.28 -5.90
N ASN A 80 10.63 -2.38 -6.15
CA ASN A 80 9.50 -2.40 -7.07
C ASN A 80 8.13 -2.37 -6.35
N LEU A 81 8.10 -2.34 -5.02
CA LEU A 81 6.84 -2.44 -4.27
C LEU A 81 6.04 -1.15 -4.40
N ARG A 82 4.85 -1.24 -5.00
CA ARG A 82 3.94 -0.12 -5.27
C ARG A 82 2.70 -0.12 -4.40
N VAL A 83 2.25 -1.30 -3.97
CA VAL A 83 1.04 -1.47 -3.16
C VAL A 83 1.35 -2.34 -1.94
N LEU A 84 1.08 -1.80 -0.75
CA LEU A 84 1.26 -2.50 0.52
C LEU A 84 0.00 -2.38 1.37
N TYR A 85 -0.57 -3.52 1.75
CA TYR A 85 -1.68 -3.55 2.69
C TYR A 85 -1.23 -4.02 4.07
N LEU A 86 -1.47 -3.18 5.08
CA LEU A 86 -1.16 -3.42 6.48
C LEU A 86 -2.38 -3.16 7.39
N HIS A 87 -3.57 -2.94 6.83
CA HIS A 87 -4.77 -2.71 7.62
C HIS A 87 -5.13 -3.91 8.49
N SER A 88 -5.88 -3.67 9.57
CA SER A 88 -6.30 -4.70 10.51
C SER A 88 -5.11 -5.49 11.08
N ASN A 89 -4.11 -4.78 11.60
CA ASN A 89 -2.93 -5.30 12.30
C ASN A 89 -2.84 -4.68 13.71
N GLN A 90 -1.69 -4.85 14.39
CA GLN A 90 -1.47 -4.40 15.77
C GLN A 90 -0.36 -3.33 15.85
N LEU A 91 -0.22 -2.51 14.81
CA LEU A 91 0.79 -1.45 14.76
C LEU A 91 0.35 -0.27 15.63
N ALA A 92 1.12 0.04 16.67
CA ALA A 92 0.76 1.06 17.65
C ALA A 92 1.57 2.36 17.56
N SER A 93 2.68 2.38 16.79
CA SER A 93 3.60 3.51 16.77
C SER A 93 3.75 4.11 15.37
N LEU A 94 3.56 5.43 15.26
CA LEU A 94 3.87 6.18 14.04
C LEU A 94 5.34 6.08 13.67
N LYS A 95 6.24 6.05 14.66
CA LYS A 95 7.68 5.90 14.43
C LYS A 95 8.03 4.57 13.78
N ALA A 96 7.30 3.50 14.10
CA ALA A 96 7.49 2.19 13.46
C ALA A 96 7.19 2.23 11.96
N CYS A 97 6.34 3.15 11.50
CA CYS A 97 6.01 3.33 10.09
C CYS A 97 7.02 4.23 9.35
N GLN A 98 7.92 4.95 10.03
CA GLN A 98 8.92 5.80 9.37
C GLN A 98 9.88 5.01 8.47
N ALA A 99 10.09 3.72 8.77
CA ALA A 99 10.94 2.86 7.96
C ALA A 99 10.36 2.62 6.55
N LEU A 100 9.03 2.71 6.39
CA LEU A 100 8.35 2.59 5.09
C LEU A 100 8.71 3.72 4.13
N ALA A 101 9.21 4.86 4.63
CA ALA A 101 9.72 5.95 3.78
C ALA A 101 10.93 5.53 2.93
N ALA A 102 11.55 4.39 3.21
CA ALA A 102 12.62 3.82 2.39
C ALA A 102 12.11 3.04 1.17
N LEU A 103 10.80 2.81 1.02
CA LEU A 103 10.22 2.20 -0.17
C LEU A 103 10.25 3.21 -1.33
N PRO A 104 11.05 2.99 -2.40
CA PRO A 104 11.29 4.03 -3.40
C PRO A 104 10.14 4.19 -4.40
N ALA A 105 9.31 3.16 -4.57
CA ALA A 105 8.24 3.12 -5.57
C ALA A 105 6.84 2.99 -4.97
N ILE A 106 6.69 3.13 -3.65
CA ILE A 106 5.38 2.95 -2.99
C ILE A 106 4.40 4.01 -3.46
N GLU A 107 3.21 3.59 -3.86
CA GLU A 107 2.14 4.50 -4.29
C GLU A 107 0.92 4.41 -3.37
N ARG A 108 0.62 3.21 -2.86
CA ARG A 108 -0.54 2.97 -2.03
C ARG A 108 -0.17 2.21 -0.76
N LEU A 109 -0.67 2.74 0.37
CA LEU A 109 -0.56 2.14 1.68
C LEU A 109 -1.93 2.09 2.37
N THR A 110 -2.25 0.99 3.03
CA THR A 110 -3.40 0.90 3.95
C THR A 110 -2.92 0.47 5.33
N LEU A 111 -3.41 1.17 6.34
CA LEU A 111 -3.03 1.04 7.74
C LEU A 111 -4.25 1.20 8.68
N PHE A 112 -5.44 1.52 8.16
CA PHE A 112 -6.68 1.54 8.93
C PHE A 112 -6.88 0.27 9.78
N ASP A 113 -7.67 0.37 10.85
CA ASP A 113 -7.82 -0.69 11.85
C ASP A 113 -6.49 -1.13 12.49
N ASN A 114 -5.54 -0.21 12.64
CA ASN A 114 -4.38 -0.36 13.53
C ASN A 114 -4.48 0.62 14.71
N PRO A 115 -3.95 0.29 15.91
CA PRO A 115 -3.98 1.19 17.06
C PRO A 115 -3.39 2.58 16.79
N LEU A 116 -2.36 2.70 15.93
CA LEU A 116 -1.75 3.97 15.57
C LEU A 116 -2.69 4.96 14.86
N CYS A 117 -3.80 4.48 14.25
CA CYS A 117 -4.77 5.33 13.57
C CYS A 117 -5.54 6.24 14.53
N SER A 118 -5.57 5.89 15.81
CA SER A 118 -6.16 6.75 16.86
C SER A 118 -5.33 8.01 17.13
N HIS A 119 -4.07 8.05 16.68
CA HIS A 119 -3.20 9.20 16.88
C HIS A 119 -3.68 10.40 16.03
N PRO A 120 -3.88 11.60 16.61
CA PRO A 120 -4.46 12.75 15.90
C PRO A 120 -3.62 13.21 14.70
N ALA A 121 -2.30 13.10 14.79
CA ALA A 121 -1.39 13.43 13.69
C ALA A 121 -1.17 12.29 12.69
N TYR A 122 -1.84 11.14 12.81
CA TYR A 122 -1.57 9.91 12.04
C TYR A 122 -1.42 10.18 10.53
N ARG A 123 -2.49 10.69 9.90
CA ARG A 123 -2.50 10.85 8.45
C ARG A 123 -1.56 11.95 7.99
N HIS A 124 -1.56 13.10 8.67
CA HIS A 124 -0.64 14.20 8.35
C HIS A 124 0.82 13.76 8.44
N PHE A 125 1.19 13.06 9.52
CA PHE A 125 2.53 12.54 9.72
C PHE A 125 2.94 11.58 8.61
N LEU A 126 2.10 10.61 8.24
CA LEU A 126 2.46 9.62 7.21
C LEU A 126 2.53 10.23 5.82
N VAL A 127 1.57 11.08 5.43
CA VAL A 127 1.57 11.76 4.13
C VAL A 127 2.83 12.61 3.93
N ASN A 128 3.32 13.24 5.01
CA ASN A 128 4.54 14.08 4.95
C ASN A 128 5.82 13.29 5.23
N THR A 129 5.74 12.02 5.62
CA THR A 129 6.91 11.16 5.87
C THR A 129 7.17 10.20 4.71
N ILE A 130 6.11 9.72 4.06
CA ILE A 130 6.15 8.70 3.01
C ILE A 130 5.52 9.29 1.77
N ALA A 131 6.25 9.27 0.65
CA ALA A 131 5.77 9.75 -0.64
C ALA A 131 4.69 8.80 -1.18
N LEU A 132 3.43 9.04 -0.84
CA LEU A 132 2.28 8.22 -1.22
C LEU A 132 1.33 8.98 -2.15
N ARG A 133 0.68 8.25 -3.05
CA ARG A 133 -0.46 8.75 -3.82
C ARG A 133 -1.79 8.48 -3.13
N CYS A 134 -1.86 7.43 -2.32
CA CYS A 134 -3.06 7.04 -1.60
C CYS A 134 -2.71 6.39 -0.25
N LEU A 135 -3.40 6.85 0.79
CA LEU A 135 -3.34 6.33 2.14
C LEU A 135 -4.76 6.02 2.62
N ASP A 136 -5.00 4.82 3.14
CA ASP A 136 -6.30 4.37 3.69
C ASP A 136 -7.47 4.64 2.76
N GLU A 137 -7.34 4.20 1.50
CA GLU A 137 -8.38 4.36 0.48
C GLU A 137 -8.68 5.81 0.10
N ARG A 138 -7.82 6.75 0.48
CA ARG A 138 -7.98 8.17 0.14
C ARG A 138 -6.74 8.69 -0.55
N ILE A 139 -6.97 9.36 -1.67
CA ILE A 139 -5.91 10.04 -2.41
C ILE A 139 -5.26 11.06 -1.49
N VAL A 140 -3.94 11.13 -1.57
CA VAL A 140 -3.15 12.21 -0.99
C VAL A 140 -3.23 13.37 -1.95
N ALA A 141 -3.88 14.46 -1.53
CA ALA A 141 -3.95 15.69 -2.30
C ALA A 141 -2.76 16.62 -1.97
N ASP A 142 -2.37 17.48 -2.90
CA ASP A 142 -1.16 18.30 -2.75
C ASP A 142 -1.26 19.28 -1.56
N ASP A 143 -2.47 19.66 -1.15
CA ASP A 143 -2.72 20.51 0.03
C ASP A 143 -2.51 19.79 1.38
N GLU A 144 -2.43 18.45 1.37
CA GLU A 144 -2.06 17.65 2.55
C GLU A 144 -0.53 17.61 2.76
N ILE A 145 0.26 18.00 1.75
CA ILE A 145 1.72 18.01 1.75
C ILE A 145 2.18 19.43 2.12
N ILE A 146 2.26 19.72 3.42
CA ILE A 146 2.69 21.03 3.91
C ILE A 146 3.76 20.80 4.98
N GLU A 147 4.98 21.23 4.70
CA GLU A 147 6.05 21.26 5.71
C GLU A 147 5.75 22.31 6.79
N GLY A 148 5.68 21.87 8.05
CA GLY A 148 5.67 22.77 9.21
C GLY A 148 4.31 23.26 9.72
N VAL A 149 3.18 22.78 9.18
CA VAL A 149 1.85 23.20 9.65
C VAL A 149 1.04 22.03 10.19
N SER A 150 0.83 21.99 11.51
CA SER A 150 -0.11 21.05 12.13
C SER A 150 -1.52 21.61 12.07
N PHE A 151 -2.35 21.10 11.18
CA PHE A 151 -3.79 21.42 11.22
C PHE A 151 -4.44 20.59 12.32
N GLY A 152 -5.08 21.26 13.27
CA GLY A 152 -5.79 20.61 14.38
C GLY A 152 -6.90 19.66 13.94
N PRO A 153 -7.58 19.00 14.88
CA PRO A 153 -8.60 17.97 14.61
C PRO A 153 -9.80 18.46 13.78
N GLU A 154 -10.00 19.78 13.66
CA GLU A 154 -11.07 20.40 12.85
C GLU A 154 -10.68 20.75 11.41
N SER A 155 -9.48 20.37 10.99
CA SER A 155 -8.99 20.59 9.63
C SER A 155 -10.03 20.18 8.57
N ARG A 156 -10.54 21.16 7.81
CA ARG A 156 -11.54 20.98 6.76
C ARG A 156 -11.03 20.10 5.60
N PHE A 157 -9.72 19.88 5.51
CA PHE A 157 -9.05 19.18 4.41
C PHE A 157 -9.45 17.70 4.30
N TRP A 158 -9.80 17.01 5.41
CA TRP A 158 -10.22 15.60 5.38
C TRP A 158 -11.59 15.33 4.74
N ARG A 159 -12.46 16.35 4.63
CA ARG A 159 -13.85 16.12 4.20
C ARG A 159 -14.03 16.03 2.68
N GLY A 160 -12.99 16.35 1.89
CA GLY A 160 -13.09 16.45 0.43
C GLY A 160 -12.36 15.38 -0.39
N SER A 161 -11.32 14.71 0.15
CA SER A 161 -10.52 13.79 -0.67
C SER A 161 -11.37 12.59 -1.10
N PRO A 162 -11.43 12.25 -2.41
CA PRO A 162 -12.26 11.16 -2.90
C PRO A 162 -11.80 9.84 -2.27
N ARG A 163 -12.76 9.08 -1.75
CA ARG A 163 -12.53 7.70 -1.34
C ARG A 163 -12.47 6.85 -2.60
N LEU A 164 -11.39 6.10 -2.74
CA LEU A 164 -11.23 5.07 -3.75
C LEU A 164 -11.46 3.73 -3.06
N HIS A 165 -12.68 3.21 -3.22
CA HIS A 165 -12.93 1.84 -2.82
C HIS A 165 -12.29 0.91 -3.84
N PHE A 166 -11.36 0.08 -3.38
CA PHE A 166 -10.81 -0.99 -4.18
C PHE A 166 -11.38 -2.28 -3.61
N PRO A 167 -12.00 -3.14 -4.45
CA PRO A 167 -12.52 -4.40 -3.95
C PRO A 167 -11.39 -5.18 -3.28
N VAL A 168 -11.66 -5.70 -2.07
CA VAL A 168 -10.82 -6.74 -1.47
C VAL A 168 -10.76 -7.86 -2.49
N MET A 169 -9.56 -8.28 -2.88
CA MET A 169 -9.41 -9.33 -3.88
C MET A 169 -10.05 -10.62 -3.34
N GLU A 170 -11.20 -11.00 -3.87
CA GLU A 170 -11.80 -12.31 -3.61
C GLU A 170 -10.82 -13.41 -4.02
N GLU A 171 -10.83 -14.54 -3.30
CA GLU A 171 -9.91 -15.65 -3.57
C GLU A 171 -10.14 -16.13 -5.01
N PRO A 172 -9.15 -15.95 -5.91
CA PRO A 172 -9.33 -16.25 -7.32
C PRO A 172 -9.56 -17.76 -7.49
N GLN A 173 -10.71 -18.13 -8.05
CA GLN A 173 -11.08 -19.52 -8.38
C GLN A 173 -10.36 -19.97 -9.68
N VAL A 174 -9.04 -19.78 -9.74
CA VAL A 174 -8.23 -19.93 -10.96
C VAL A 174 -7.02 -20.81 -10.68
N GLN A 175 -6.55 -21.54 -11.69
CA GLN A 175 -5.33 -22.35 -11.59
C GLN A 175 -4.09 -21.47 -11.33
N SER A 176 -3.06 -22.04 -10.71
CA SER A 176 -1.83 -21.35 -10.30
C SER A 176 -1.13 -20.59 -11.44
N GLU A 177 -1.20 -21.11 -12.68
CA GLU A 177 -0.55 -20.51 -13.86
C GLU A 177 -1.20 -19.19 -14.32
N GLU A 178 -2.50 -18.99 -14.09
CA GLU A 178 -3.21 -17.77 -14.48
C GLU A 178 -3.25 -16.73 -13.36
N LEU A 179 -2.90 -17.13 -12.14
CA LEU A 179 -2.94 -16.29 -10.93
C LEU A 179 -2.11 -15.00 -11.10
N VAL A 180 -0.94 -15.11 -11.74
CA VAL A 180 -0.08 -13.96 -12.05
C VAL A 180 -0.81 -12.94 -12.91
N ALA A 181 -1.45 -13.40 -14.00
CA ALA A 181 -2.14 -12.51 -14.93
C ALA A 181 -3.34 -11.81 -14.27
N VAL A 182 -4.08 -12.53 -13.42
CA VAL A 182 -5.20 -11.95 -12.65
C VAL A 182 -4.70 -10.84 -11.74
N PHE A 183 -3.64 -11.07 -10.98
CA PHE A 183 -3.10 -10.05 -10.09
C PHE A 183 -2.47 -8.87 -10.83
N GLU A 184 -1.76 -9.11 -11.94
CA GLU A 184 -1.23 -8.02 -12.78
C GLU A 184 -2.36 -7.13 -13.30
N ARG A 185 -3.46 -7.71 -13.81
CA ARG A 185 -4.61 -6.93 -14.30
C ARG A 185 -5.24 -6.11 -13.18
N ALA A 186 -5.42 -6.71 -12.01
CA ALA A 186 -5.97 -6.02 -10.85
C ALA A 186 -5.07 -4.86 -10.40
N LEU A 187 -3.76 -5.08 -10.33
CA LEU A 187 -2.76 -4.06 -10.00
C LEU A 187 -2.75 -2.92 -11.04
N ILE A 188 -2.78 -3.23 -12.34
CA ILE A 188 -2.83 -2.22 -13.40
C ILE A 188 -4.08 -1.36 -13.27
N ALA A 189 -5.25 -1.98 -13.08
CA ALA A 189 -6.51 -1.26 -12.90
C ALA A 189 -6.48 -0.37 -11.66
N GLU A 190 -5.95 -0.87 -10.55
CA GLU A 190 -5.77 -0.14 -9.30
C GLU A 190 -4.89 1.11 -9.48
N LEU A 191 -3.71 0.94 -10.08
CA LEU A 191 -2.76 2.04 -10.33
C LEU A 191 -3.27 3.03 -11.38
N ALA A 192 -3.99 2.57 -12.40
CA ALA A 192 -4.63 3.45 -13.37
C ALA A 192 -5.73 4.31 -12.73
N SER A 193 -6.52 3.74 -11.81
CA SER A 193 -7.51 4.47 -11.02
C SER A 193 -6.83 5.55 -10.15
N LEU A 194 -5.71 5.22 -9.50
CA LEU A 194 -4.91 6.18 -8.73
C LEU A 194 -4.37 7.31 -9.62
N ALA A 195 -3.76 6.99 -10.76
CA ALA A 195 -3.22 7.99 -11.67
C ALA A 195 -4.32 8.93 -12.22
N GLY A 196 -5.45 8.38 -12.65
CA GLY A 196 -6.56 9.15 -13.20
C GLY A 196 -7.27 10.04 -12.17
N SER A 197 -7.26 9.63 -10.90
CA SER A 197 -7.91 10.37 -9.82
C SER A 197 -7.01 11.42 -9.19
N HIS A 198 -5.70 11.16 -9.08
CA HIS A 198 -4.71 12.15 -8.64
C HIS A 198 -4.62 13.34 -9.61
N ALA A 199 -4.74 13.09 -10.92
CA ALA A 199 -4.85 14.15 -11.94
C ALA A 199 -6.07 15.08 -11.73
N ARG A 200 -7.09 14.64 -11.00
CA ARG A 200 -8.29 15.45 -10.69
C ARG A 200 -8.23 16.14 -9.34
N SER A 201 -7.38 15.68 -8.42
CA SER A 201 -7.26 16.20 -7.05
C SER A 201 -6.09 17.15 -6.85
N SER A 202 -5.26 17.42 -7.87
CA SER A 202 -4.25 18.48 -7.76
C SER A 202 -4.94 19.85 -7.60
N PRO A 203 -4.61 20.64 -6.56
CA PRO A 203 -5.13 22.00 -6.39
C PRO A 203 -4.83 22.89 -7.59
N VAL A 204 -3.68 22.70 -8.25
CA VAL A 204 -3.31 23.43 -9.48
C VAL A 204 -4.28 23.12 -10.61
N LEU A 205 -4.57 21.84 -10.87
CA LEU A 205 -5.51 21.43 -11.92
C LEU A 205 -6.96 21.73 -11.57
N THR A 206 -7.31 21.70 -10.28
CA THR A 206 -8.63 22.08 -9.78
C THR A 206 -8.87 23.58 -9.95
N VAL A 207 -7.88 24.42 -9.59
CA VAL A 207 -7.92 25.88 -9.80
C VAL A 207 -7.93 26.20 -11.30
N GLN A 208 -7.05 25.59 -12.10
CA GLN A 208 -7.03 25.79 -13.56
C GLN A 208 -8.36 25.36 -14.21
N GLY A 209 -8.94 24.25 -13.77
CA GLY A 209 -10.25 23.80 -14.21
C GLY A 209 -11.39 24.76 -13.84
N HIS A 210 -11.36 25.32 -12.62
CA HIS A 210 -12.34 26.30 -12.17
C HIS A 210 -12.20 27.63 -12.94
N VAL A 211 -10.97 28.11 -13.17
CA VAL A 211 -10.68 29.30 -13.98
C VAL A 211 -11.16 29.13 -15.42
N ARG A 212 -10.89 27.97 -16.06
CA ARG A 212 -11.38 27.66 -17.42
C ARG A 212 -12.90 27.63 -17.51
N ARG A 213 -13.59 27.06 -16.51
CA ARG A 213 -15.07 27.03 -16.48
C ARG A 213 -15.67 28.43 -16.30
N ARG A 214 -15.07 29.30 -15.47
CA ARG A 214 -15.54 30.68 -15.32
C ARG A 214 -15.30 31.51 -16.58
N ALA A 215 -14.20 31.28 -17.29
CA ALA A 215 -13.94 31.93 -18.58
C ALA A 215 -14.94 31.47 -19.68
N ALA A 216 -15.37 30.21 -19.66
CA ALA A 216 -16.33 29.67 -20.63
C ALA A 216 -17.79 30.10 -20.41
N ILE A 217 -18.14 30.56 -19.20
CA ILE A 217 -19.48 31.07 -18.87
C ILE A 217 -19.59 32.59 -19.11
N ALA A 218 -18.45 33.26 -19.33
CA ALA A 218 -18.36 34.70 -19.57
C ALA A 218 -18.29 35.08 -21.07
N LEU A 219 -18.54 34.13 -21.96
CA LEU A 219 -18.68 34.28 -23.42
C LEU A 219 -20.08 33.84 -23.83
#